data_AF-A0A483CSB8-F1
#
_entry.id   AF-A0A483CSB8-F1
#
_cell.length_a   1.000
_cell.length_b   1.000
_cell.length_c   1.000
_cell.angle_alpha   90.00
_cell.angle_beta   90.00
_cell.angle_gamma   90.00
#
_symmetry.space_group_name_H-M   'P 1'
#
loop_
_entity.id
_entity.type
_entity.pdbx_description
1 polymer ?
#
loop_
_entity_poly.entity_id
_entity_poly.type
_entity_poly.pdbx_seq_one_letter_code
_entity_poly.pdbx_strand_id
1 'polypeptide(L)'
;MPGTLVVEWRHIGESVEATCERCAATGRTLAEVVEEIRPMLSARRIRVRVTETVLPPERIDESNTILFNGVPIEDLLDEVRVEMTPCVSCSCITGTDAECRAVVCGEESHEAVPADLIRRAALRAVE
;
A
#
# COMPACT_ATOMS: atom_id res chain seq x y z
N MET A 1 5.44 7.52 -22.63
CA MET A 1 5.79 8.93 -22.33
C MET A 1 6.87 8.93 -21.26
N PRO A 2 7.88 9.82 -21.33
CA PRO A 2 8.77 10.00 -20.20
C PRO A 2 7.97 10.55 -19.01
N GLY A 3 8.19 10.00 -17.82
CA GLY A 3 7.35 10.32 -16.66
C GLY A 3 7.95 9.88 -15.34
N THR A 4 7.22 10.12 -14.26
CA THR A 4 7.55 9.60 -12.93
C THR A 4 6.31 8.94 -12.36
N LEU A 5 6.43 7.67 -11.95
CA LEU A 5 5.45 7.00 -11.10
C LEU A 5 5.85 7.26 -9.65
N VAL A 6 4.99 7.98 -8.93
CA VAL A 6 5.15 8.22 -7.48
C VAL A 6 4.31 7.18 -6.75
N VAL A 7 4.96 6.39 -5.90
CA VAL A 7 4.33 5.38 -5.07
C VAL A 7 4.44 5.82 -3.63
N GLU A 8 3.32 5.97 -2.94
CA GLU A 8 3.27 6.34 -1.53
C GLU A 8 2.69 5.18 -0.73
N TRP A 9 3.33 4.80 0.36
CA TRP A 9 2.78 3.84 1.32
C TRP A 9 2.57 4.50 2.67
N ARG A 10 1.35 4.42 3.19
CA ARG A 10 0.93 4.99 4.46
C ARG A 10 0.78 3.91 5.52
N HIS A 11 1.34 4.14 6.69
CA HIS A 11 1.19 3.24 7.83
C HIS A 11 1.39 3.98 9.15
N ILE A 12 0.83 3.44 10.23
CA ILE A 12 1.19 3.83 11.60
C ILE A 12 2.51 3.18 12.03
N GLY A 13 3.08 3.63 13.15
CA GLY A 13 4.35 3.11 13.69
C GLY A 13 5.49 4.05 13.35
N GLU A 14 6.65 3.51 12.95
CA GLU A 14 7.85 4.29 12.65
C GLU A 14 8.50 3.93 11.32
N SER A 15 8.47 2.64 10.94
CA SER A 15 9.00 2.13 9.66
C SER A 15 8.37 0.79 9.29
N VAL A 16 8.73 0.23 8.13
CA VAL A 16 8.42 -1.16 7.75
C VAL A 16 8.84 -2.22 8.77
N GLU A 17 9.92 -2.00 9.54
CA GLU A 17 10.33 -2.91 10.63
C GLU A 17 9.65 -2.59 11.98
N ALA A 18 9.10 -1.39 12.11
CA ALA A 18 8.52 -0.86 13.34
C ALA A 18 7.07 -0.41 13.13
N THR A 19 6.26 -1.28 12.51
CA THR A 19 4.81 -1.14 12.35
C THR A 19 4.12 -2.48 12.66
N CYS A 20 2.80 -2.57 12.52
CA CYS A 20 2.09 -3.82 12.71
C CYS A 20 2.47 -4.86 11.65
N GLU A 21 2.30 -6.15 11.96
CA GLU A 21 2.71 -7.24 11.05
C GLU A 21 2.05 -7.17 9.65
N ARG A 22 0.80 -6.71 9.59
CA ARG A 22 0.02 -6.53 8.36
C ARG A 22 0.59 -5.43 7.48
N CYS A 23 0.79 -4.23 8.06
CA CYS A 23 1.42 -3.10 7.38
C CYS A 23 2.84 -3.47 6.94
N ALA A 24 3.62 -4.10 7.81
CA ALA A 24 4.99 -4.51 7.51
C ALA A 24 5.04 -5.51 6.33
N ALA A 25 4.10 -6.45 6.28
CA ALA A 25 3.96 -7.37 5.15
C ALA A 25 3.65 -6.61 3.85
N THR A 26 2.67 -5.70 3.86
CA THR A 26 2.36 -4.82 2.72
C THR A 26 3.59 -4.03 2.25
N GLY A 27 4.33 -3.40 3.17
CA GLY A 27 5.52 -2.60 2.85
C GLY A 27 6.63 -3.44 2.20
N ARG A 28 6.88 -4.67 2.69
CA ARG A 28 7.83 -5.61 2.07
C ARG A 28 7.38 -6.05 0.68
N THR A 29 6.13 -6.46 0.53
CA THR A 29 5.58 -6.86 -0.77
C THR A 29 5.62 -5.71 -1.78
N LEU A 30 5.34 -4.48 -1.34
CA LEU A 30 5.48 -3.29 -2.18
C LEU A 30 6.92 -3.11 -2.68
N ALA A 31 7.91 -3.21 -1.79
CA ALA A 31 9.31 -3.08 -2.15
C ALA A 31 9.73 -4.12 -3.19
N GLU A 32 9.34 -5.38 -2.99
CA GLU A 32 9.62 -6.48 -3.93
C GLU A 32 9.01 -6.22 -5.31
N VAL A 33 7.72 -5.85 -5.36
CA VAL A 33 7.02 -5.58 -6.64
C VAL A 33 7.61 -4.38 -7.36
N VAL A 34 7.94 -3.30 -6.63
CA VAL A 34 8.55 -2.11 -7.24
C VAL A 34 9.89 -2.44 -7.87
N GLU A 35 10.74 -3.21 -7.18
CA GLU A 35 12.04 -3.61 -7.72
C GLU A 35 11.89 -4.51 -8.96
N GLU A 36 10.87 -5.36 -9.00
CA GLU A 36 10.58 -6.20 -10.15
C GLU A 36 10.11 -5.40 -11.39
N ILE A 37 9.24 -4.40 -11.22
CA ILE A 37 8.69 -3.62 -12.35
C ILE A 37 9.58 -2.47 -12.80
N ARG A 38 10.53 -2.04 -11.95
CA ARG A 38 11.41 -0.89 -12.20
C ARG A 38 12.17 -0.98 -13.54
N PRO A 39 12.76 -2.11 -13.96
CA PRO A 39 13.46 -2.22 -15.24
C PRO A 39 12.52 -2.00 -16.44
N MET A 40 11.32 -2.59 -16.39
CA MET A 40 10.32 -2.47 -17.44
C MET A 40 9.81 -1.02 -17.58
N LEU A 41 9.53 -0.34 -16.46
CA LEU A 41 9.13 1.08 -16.48
C LEU A 41 10.27 1.98 -16.96
N SER A 42 11.51 1.67 -16.57
CA SER A 42 12.70 2.40 -17.01
C SER A 42 12.90 2.33 -18.53
N ALA A 43 12.65 1.15 -19.15
CA ALA A 43 12.68 1.01 -20.61
C ALA A 43 11.66 1.91 -21.33
N ARG A 44 10.55 2.24 -20.65
CA ARG A 44 9.53 3.21 -21.10
C ARG A 44 9.86 4.66 -20.76
N ARG A 45 11.04 4.94 -20.19
CA ARG A 45 11.50 6.24 -19.66
C ARG A 45 10.66 6.76 -18.48
N ILE A 46 10.09 5.86 -17.69
CA ILE A 46 9.33 6.16 -16.48
C ILE A 46 10.20 5.87 -15.27
N ARG A 47 10.45 6.88 -14.42
CA ARG A 47 11.18 6.71 -13.15
C ARG A 47 10.21 6.35 -12.03
N VAL A 48 10.56 5.39 -11.20
CA VAL A 48 9.76 5.04 -10.00
C VAL A 48 10.37 5.69 -8.77
N ARG A 49 9.54 6.42 -8.00
CA ARG A 49 9.88 6.96 -6.68
C ARG A 49 8.93 6.34 -5.66
N VAL A 50 9.49 5.82 -4.58
CA VAL A 50 8.71 5.28 -3.45
C VAL A 50 8.89 6.21 -2.26
N THR A 51 7.82 6.48 -1.53
CA THR A 51 7.85 7.29 -0.31
C THR A 51 6.99 6.61 0.76
N GLU A 52 7.51 6.59 1.97
CA GLU A 52 6.82 6.11 3.15
C GLU A 52 6.25 7.33 3.90
N THR A 53 4.98 7.24 4.30
CA THR A 53 4.31 8.27 5.09
C THR A 53 3.85 7.64 6.40
N VAL A 54 4.57 7.97 7.47
CA VAL A 54 4.22 7.58 8.82
C VAL A 54 3.04 8.43 9.29
N LEU A 55 1.95 7.75 9.67
CA LEU A 55 0.73 8.37 10.13
C LEU A 55 0.70 8.46 11.65
N PRO A 56 0.12 9.53 12.22
CA PRO A 56 -0.18 9.58 13.63
C PRO A 56 -1.35 8.63 13.97
N PRO A 57 -1.49 8.19 15.23
CA PRO A 57 -2.53 7.23 15.65
C PRO A 57 -3.97 7.61 15.27
N GLU A 58 -4.29 8.90 15.23
CA GLU A 58 -5.63 9.41 14.94
C GLU A 58 -6.06 9.16 13.48
N ARG A 59 -5.13 8.78 12.60
CA ARG A 59 -5.35 8.48 11.19
C ARG A 59 -5.21 6.99 10.88
N ILE A 60 -5.52 6.14 11.85
CA ILE A 60 -5.43 4.67 11.73
C ILE A 60 -6.26 4.12 10.56
N ASP A 61 -7.38 4.77 10.25
CA ASP A 61 -8.26 4.45 9.13
C ASP A 61 -7.61 4.64 7.76
N GLU A 62 -6.53 5.40 7.68
CA GLU A 62 -5.70 5.58 6.48
C GLU A 62 -4.47 4.66 6.45
N SER A 63 -4.19 3.92 7.53
CA SER A 63 -3.07 2.99 7.61
C SER A 63 -3.23 1.85 6.60
N ASN A 64 -2.11 1.31 6.13
CA ASN A 64 -2.05 0.24 5.14
C ASN A 64 -2.58 0.66 3.74
N THR A 65 -2.48 1.95 3.42
CA THR A 65 -2.85 2.50 2.10
C THR A 65 -1.62 2.55 1.19
N ILE A 66 -1.77 2.11 -0.06
CA ILE A 66 -0.79 2.34 -1.13
C ILE A 66 -1.44 3.27 -2.17
N LEU A 67 -0.75 4.34 -2.53
CA LEU A 67 -1.16 5.27 -3.57
C LEU A 67 -0.17 5.23 -4.73
N PHE A 68 -0.70 5.26 -5.96
CA PHE A 68 0.07 5.46 -7.19
C PHE A 68 -0.33 6.79 -7.81
N ASN A 69 0.61 7.71 -7.93
CA ASN A 69 0.40 9.11 -8.33
C ASN A 69 -0.69 9.81 -7.51
N GLY A 70 -0.80 9.49 -6.22
CA GLY A 70 -1.81 10.02 -5.30
C GLY A 70 -3.19 9.37 -5.41
N VAL A 71 -3.35 8.34 -6.25
CA VAL A 71 -4.59 7.57 -6.40
C VAL A 71 -4.46 6.24 -5.65
N PRO A 72 -5.38 5.89 -4.73
CA PRO A 72 -5.30 4.64 -3.98
C PRO A 72 -5.63 3.42 -4.86
N ILE A 73 -5.24 2.21 -4.44
CA ILE A 73 -5.40 0.98 -5.23
C ILE A 73 -6.86 0.71 -5.61
N GLU A 74 -7.79 0.91 -4.67
CA GLU A 74 -9.24 0.72 -4.88
C GLU A 74 -9.83 1.63 -5.96
N ASP A 75 -9.22 2.79 -6.22
CA ASP A 75 -9.65 3.71 -7.27
C ASP A 75 -9.00 3.40 -8.64
N LEU A 76 -7.97 2.55 -8.66
CA LEU A 76 -7.28 2.10 -9.88
C LEU A 76 -7.81 0.76 -10.39
N LEU A 77 -8.29 -0.09 -9.48
CA LEU A 77 -8.75 -1.45 -9.75
C LEU A 77 -10.20 -1.59 -9.29
N ASP A 78 -11.14 -1.60 -10.24
CA ASP A 78 -12.59 -1.60 -9.98
C ASP A 78 -13.07 -2.80 -9.13
N GLU A 79 -12.34 -3.92 -9.14
CA GLU A 79 -12.67 -5.10 -8.34
C GLU A 79 -12.19 -5.05 -6.88
N VAL A 80 -11.40 -4.04 -6.52
CA VAL A 80 -10.84 -3.89 -5.18
C VAL A 80 -11.72 -2.99 -4.35
N ARG A 81 -12.17 -3.49 -3.20
CA ARG A 81 -12.84 -2.69 -2.16
C ARG A 81 -12.00 -2.66 -0.89
N VAL A 82 -12.21 -1.63 -0.07
CA VAL A 82 -11.60 -1.51 1.26
C VAL A 82 -12.59 -1.95 2.31
N GLU A 83 -12.10 -2.65 3.32
CA GLU A 83 -12.83 -2.85 4.57
C GLU A 83 -11.93 -2.57 5.76
N MET A 84 -12.55 -2.30 6.91
CA MET A 84 -11.86 -2.07 8.16
C MET A 84 -11.94 -3.35 8.98
N THR A 85 -10.79 -3.88 9.41
CA THR A 85 -10.73 -5.08 10.26
C THR A 85 -9.96 -4.78 11.54
N PRO A 86 -10.35 -5.35 12.69
CA PRO A 86 -9.63 -5.17 13.94
C PRO A 86 -8.15 -5.56 13.81
N CYS A 87 -7.25 -4.74 14.34
CA CYS A 87 -5.82 -5.03 14.31
C CYS A 87 -5.20 -4.86 15.70
N VAL A 88 -5.00 -5.97 16.41
CA VAL A 88 -4.45 -5.99 17.77
C VAL A 88 -3.06 -5.34 17.83
N SER A 89 -2.21 -5.59 16.84
CA SER A 89 -0.89 -4.95 16.77
C SER A 89 -0.96 -3.44 16.60
N CYS A 90 -1.90 -2.93 15.78
CA CYS A 90 -2.14 -1.50 15.69
C CYS A 90 -2.68 -0.95 17.02
N SER A 91 -3.54 -1.70 17.72
CA SER A 91 -4.05 -1.27 19.02
C SER A 91 -2.92 -1.12 20.04
N CYS A 92 -1.94 -2.04 20.03
CA CYS A 92 -0.75 -1.93 20.88
C CYS A 92 0.12 -0.71 20.55
N ILE A 93 0.30 -0.40 19.26
CA ILE A 93 1.10 0.74 18.80
C ILE A 93 0.43 2.07 19.16
N THR A 94 -0.89 2.15 18.98
CA THR A 94 -1.67 3.38 19.16
C THR A 94 -2.12 3.59 20.60
N GLY A 95 -2.20 2.53 21.42
CA GLY A 95 -2.70 2.57 22.79
C GLY A 95 -4.23 2.60 22.89
N THR A 96 -4.95 2.41 21.77
CA THR A 96 -6.42 2.40 21.69
C THR A 96 -6.90 1.28 20.80
N ASP A 97 -8.19 0.92 20.82
CA ASP A 97 -8.72 -0.04 19.85
C ASP A 97 -8.55 0.48 18.42
N ALA A 98 -7.98 -0.34 17.54
CA ALA A 98 -7.63 0.01 16.18
C ALA A 98 -8.33 -0.91 15.16
N GLU A 99 -8.97 -0.29 14.18
CA GLU A 99 -9.42 -0.95 12.95
C GLU A 99 -8.56 -0.46 11.80
N CYS A 100 -7.94 -1.38 11.07
CA CYS A 100 -6.97 -1.08 10.02
C CYS A 100 -7.50 -1.58 8.66
N ARG A 101 -7.08 -0.92 7.57
CA ARG A 101 -7.51 -1.27 6.22
C ARG A 101 -7.07 -2.68 5.83
N ALA A 102 -8.01 -3.43 5.28
CA ALA A 102 -7.82 -4.62 4.47
C ALA A 102 -8.38 -4.36 3.07
N VAL A 103 -7.84 -5.05 2.07
CA VAL A 103 -8.35 -5.01 0.69
C VAL A 103 -9.11 -6.28 0.41
N VAL A 104 -10.27 -6.17 -0.22
CA VAL A 104 -11.02 -7.32 -0.71
C VAL A 104 -11.03 -7.31 -2.21
N CYS A 105 -10.67 -8.44 -2.81
CA CYS A 105 -10.71 -8.68 -4.24
C CYS A 105 -11.58 -9.90 -4.50
N GLY A 106 -12.75 -9.70 -5.12
CA GLY A 106 -13.75 -10.76 -5.24
C GLY A 106 -14.33 -11.17 -3.88
N GLU A 107 -14.20 -12.46 -3.53
CA GLU A 107 -14.68 -13.02 -2.26
C GLU A 107 -13.58 -13.10 -1.18
N GLU A 108 -12.32 -12.79 -1.54
CA GLU A 108 -11.17 -12.92 -0.64
C GLU A 108 -10.80 -11.58 -0.01
N SER A 109 -10.66 -11.58 1.32
CA SER A 109 -10.15 -10.45 2.10
C SER A 109 -8.67 -10.64 2.41
N HIS A 110 -7.89 -9.58 2.23
CA HIS A 110 -6.45 -9.55 2.43
C HIS A 110 -6.07 -8.40 3.36
N GLU A 111 -5.58 -8.78 4.53
CA GLU A 111 -5.09 -7.84 5.53
C GLU A 111 -3.75 -7.20 5.15
N ALA A 112 -2.94 -7.90 4.35
CA ALA A 112 -1.75 -7.37 3.69
C ALA A 112 -2.00 -7.33 2.19
N VAL A 113 -1.61 -6.25 1.52
CA VAL A 113 -1.95 -6.05 0.10
C VAL A 113 -1.16 -7.04 -0.78
N PRO A 114 -1.84 -7.90 -1.57
CA PRO A 114 -1.16 -8.89 -2.42
C PRO A 114 -0.31 -8.27 -3.53
N ALA A 115 0.79 -8.95 -3.88
CA ALA A 115 1.74 -8.50 -4.91
C ALA A 115 1.09 -8.24 -6.29
N ASP A 116 0.12 -9.08 -6.68
CA ASP A 116 -0.59 -8.92 -7.96
C ASP A 116 -1.36 -7.60 -8.02
N LEU A 117 -2.09 -7.25 -6.96
CA LEU A 117 -2.85 -5.99 -6.90
C LEU A 117 -1.93 -4.77 -6.97
N ILE A 118 -0.81 -4.79 -6.23
CA ILE A 118 0.20 -3.73 -6.27
C ILE A 118 0.75 -3.55 -7.69
N ARG A 119 1.10 -4.65 -8.36
CA ARG A 119 1.63 -4.62 -9.73
C ARG A 119 0.61 -4.06 -10.72
N ARG A 120 -0.62 -4.56 -10.67
CA ARG A 120 -1.69 -4.14 -11.57
C ARG A 120 -2.02 -2.66 -11.39
N ALA A 121 -2.12 -2.19 -10.16
CA ALA A 121 -2.33 -0.77 -9.86
C ALA A 121 -1.18 0.11 -10.37
N ALA A 122 0.08 -0.32 -10.18
CA ALA A 122 1.24 0.38 -10.70
C ALA A 122 1.23 0.52 -12.23
N LEU A 123 0.84 -0.55 -12.94
CA LEU A 123 0.71 -0.55 -14.40
C LEU A 123 -0.41 0.37 -14.86
N ARG A 124 -1.59 0.27 -14.25
CA ARG A 124 -2.75 1.13 -14.54
C ARG A 124 -2.44 2.61 -14.34
N ALA A 125 -1.67 2.96 -13.31
CA ALA A 125 -1.30 4.34 -13.02
C ALA A 125 -0.35 4.98 -14.05
N VAL A 126 0.18 4.21 -15.01
CA VAL A 126 1.12 4.67 -16.05
C VAL A 126 0.69 4.27 -17.47
N GLU A 127 -0.54 3.80 -17.64
CA GLU A 127 -1.19 3.62 -18.95
C GLU A 127 -1.48 4.99 -19.58
#